data_AF-A0A7X1QVZ7-F1
#
_entry.id   AF-A0A7X1QVZ7-F1
#
_cell.length_a   1.000
_cell.length_b   1.000
_cell.length_c   1.000
_cell.angle_alpha   90.00
_cell.angle_beta   90.00
_cell.angle_gamma   90.00
#
_symmetry.space_group_name_H-M   'P 1'
#
loop_
_entity.id
_entity.type
_entity.pdbx_description
1 polymer ?
#
loop_
_entity_poly.entity_id
_entity_poly.type
_entity_poly.pdbx_seq_one_letter_code
_entity_poly.pdbx_strand_id
1 'polypeptide(L)'
;MVMVYLAIACGLGALVRYFFSRYNQTSKLPLGTLIANLLGCFLIGLFYNHVESKEVYSILATGFCGGLTTFSTLNDELQRLLSDKKVFYSYLALTYLGGLVAIFLGILL
;
A
#
# COMPACT_ATOMS: atom_id res chain seq x y z
N MET A 1 15.86 10.39 -17.27
CA MET A 1 16.03 8.98 -16.86
C MET A 1 15.17 8.63 -15.64
N VAL A 2 15.19 9.40 -14.55
CA VAL A 2 14.39 9.14 -13.33
C VAL A 2 12.90 8.92 -13.61
N MET A 3 12.25 9.73 -14.46
CA MET A 3 10.83 9.56 -14.81
C MET A 3 10.52 8.20 -15.46
N VAL A 4 11.42 7.68 -16.30
CA VAL A 4 11.24 6.38 -16.97
C VAL A 4 11.33 5.26 -15.93
N TYR A 5 12.35 5.28 -15.07
CA TYR A 5 12.48 4.29 -14.00
C TYR A 5 11.34 4.37 -12.99
N LEU A 6 10.86 5.57 -12.67
CA LEU A 6 9.71 5.79 -11.80
C LEU A 6 8.44 5.20 -12.42
N ALA A 7 8.21 5.43 -13.73
CA ALA A 7 7.06 4.84 -14.43
C ALA A 7 7.11 3.31 -14.45
N ILE A 8 8.29 2.73 -14.70
CA ILE A 8 8.50 1.27 -14.65
C ILE A 8 8.21 0.75 -13.23
N ALA A 9 8.80 1.38 -12.21
CA ALA A 9 8.60 0.99 -10.82
C ALA A 9 7.13 1.07 -10.40
N CYS A 10 6.43 2.15 -10.79
CA CYS A 10 4.99 2.31 -10.56
C CYS A 10 4.17 1.19 -11.23
N GLY A 11 4.47 0.88 -12.50
CA GLY A 11 3.85 -0.24 -13.20
C GLY A 11 4.05 -1.58 -12.47
N LEU A 12 5.27 -1.86 -12.00
CA LEU A 12 5.57 -3.05 -11.22
C LEU A 12 4.80 -3.09 -9.89
N GLY A 13 4.74 -1.98 -9.16
CA GLY A 13 3.94 -1.87 -7.94
C GLY A 13 2.45 -2.15 -8.20
N ALA A 14 1.90 -1.59 -9.27
CA ALA A 14 0.52 -1.82 -9.68
C ALA A 14 0.24 -3.28 -10.05
N LEU A 15 1.18 -3.97 -10.71
CA LEU A 15 1.06 -5.40 -11.03
C LEU A 15 1.05 -6.26 -9.76
N VAL A 16 1.92 -5.95 -8.77
CA VAL A 16 1.92 -6.65 -7.47
C VAL A 16 0.61 -6.40 -6.73
N ARG A 17 0.11 -5.16 -6.71
CA ARG A 17 -1.21 -4.86 -6.14
C ARG A 17 -2.33 -5.63 -6.85
N TYR A 18 -2.30 -5.71 -8.18
CA TYR A 18 -3.27 -6.48 -8.95
C TYR A 18 -3.22 -7.98 -8.64
N PHE A 19 -2.04 -8.52 -8.39
CA PHE A 19 -1.92 -9.90 -7.92
C PHE A 19 -2.62 -10.08 -6.56
N PHE A 20 -2.38 -9.17 -5.61
CA PHE A 20 -3.04 -9.22 -4.30
C PHE A 20 -4.54 -9.01 -4.37
N SER A 21 -5.04 -8.15 -5.26
CA SER A 21 -6.49 -7.86 -5.36
C SER A 21 -7.36 -9.08 -5.67
N ARG A 22 -6.77 -10.16 -6.20
CA ARG A 22 -7.44 -11.45 -6.40
C ARG A 22 -7.97 -12.07 -5.10
N TYR A 23 -7.36 -11.73 -3.96
CA TYR A 23 -7.78 -12.19 -2.64
C TYR A 23 -8.84 -11.29 -1.99
N ASN A 24 -9.26 -10.19 -2.63
CA ASN A 24 -10.31 -9.31 -2.09
C ASN A 24 -11.70 -9.97 -2.11
N GLN A 25 -11.93 -10.90 -3.04
CA GLN A 25 -13.24 -11.53 -3.21
C GLN A 25 -13.44 -12.78 -2.34
N THR A 26 -12.35 -13.35 -1.80
CA THR A 26 -12.39 -14.61 -1.05
C THR A 26 -12.68 -14.42 0.44
N SER A 27 -12.73 -13.18 0.92
CA SER A 27 -12.88 -12.86 2.34
C SER A 27 -13.85 -11.69 2.56
N LYS A 28 -14.42 -11.59 3.76
CA LYS A 28 -15.32 -10.48 4.13
C LYS A 28 -14.64 -9.12 4.13
N LEU A 29 -13.31 -9.11 4.27
CA LEU A 29 -12.46 -7.92 4.24
C LEU A 29 -11.66 -7.95 2.94
N PRO A 30 -11.40 -6.79 2.29
CA PRO A 30 -10.53 -6.74 1.12
C PRO A 30 -9.04 -6.93 1.50
N LEU A 31 -8.65 -8.18 1.79
CA LEU A 31 -7.32 -8.50 2.31
C LEU A 31 -6.19 -8.17 1.33
N GLY A 32 -6.43 -8.29 0.03
CA GLY A 32 -5.46 -7.94 -1.00
C GLY A 32 -5.09 -6.45 -0.98
N THR A 33 -6.09 -5.58 -0.94
CA THR A 33 -5.88 -4.13 -0.83
C THR A 33 -5.20 -3.77 0.49
N LEU A 34 -5.61 -4.40 1.60
CA LEU A 34 -4.97 -4.21 2.90
C LEU A 34 -3.48 -4.56 2.85
N ILE A 35 -3.14 -5.77 2.37
CA ILE A 35 -1.75 -6.24 2.30
C ILE A 35 -0.92 -5.33 1.40
N ALA A 36 -1.44 -4.93 0.23
CA ALA A 36 -0.73 -4.04 -0.67
C ALA A 36 -0.43 -2.67 -0.01
N ASN A 37 -1.42 -2.08 0.67
CA ASN A 37 -1.24 -0.81 1.37
C ASN A 37 -0.25 -0.93 2.53
N LEU A 38 -0.39 -1.94 3.39
CA LEU A 38 0.51 -2.16 4.54
C LEU A 38 1.95 -2.43 4.09
N LEU A 39 2.14 -3.26 3.07
CA LEU A 39 3.46 -3.55 2.51
C LEU A 39 4.09 -2.28 1.93
N GLY A 40 3.33 -1.47 1.19
CA GLY A 40 3.83 -0.19 0.67
C GLY A 40 4.24 0.79 1.79
N CYS A 41 3.43 0.92 2.84
CA CYS A 41 3.79 1.74 4.01
C CYS A 41 5.07 1.23 4.70
N PHE A 42 5.19 -0.09 4.89
CA PHE A 42 6.39 -0.72 5.46
C PHE A 42 7.63 -0.44 4.61
N LEU A 43 7.54 -0.65 3.30
CA LEU A 43 8.66 -0.43 2.37
C LEU A 43 9.10 1.03 2.33
N ILE A 44 8.17 2.00 2.36
CA ILE A 44 8.53 3.42 2.48
C ILE A 44 9.36 3.66 3.74
N GLY A 45 8.94 3.10 4.88
CA GLY A 45 9.69 3.19 6.13
C GLY A 45 11.09 2.57 6.04
N LEU A 46 11.19 1.38 5.44
CA LEU A 46 12.46 0.69 5.24
C LEU A 46 13.42 1.49 4.34
N PHE A 47 12.91 2.05 3.24
CA PHE A 47 13.70 2.85 2.32
C PHE A 47 14.16 4.17 2.92
N TYR A 48 13.42 4.72 3.89
CA TYR A 48 13.77 5.97 4.55
C TYR A 48 15.15 5.93 5.20
N ASN A 49 15.53 4.80 5.82
CA ASN A 49 16.83 4.64 6.47
C ASN A 49 17.91 4.02 5.59
N HIS A 50 17.52 3.23 4.58
CA HIS A 50 18.46 2.44 3.79
C HIS A 50 18.82 3.05 2.42
N VAL A 51 18.12 4.09 1.99
CA VAL A 51 18.29 4.68 0.65
C VAL A 51 18.68 6.14 0.76
N GLU A 52 19.98 6.42 0.68
CA GLU A 52 20.53 7.78 0.76
C GLU A 52 20.26 8.61 -0.52
N SER A 53 20.25 7.97 -1.69
CA SER A 53 20.03 8.65 -2.96
C SER A 53 18.57 9.08 -3.11
N LYS A 54 18.33 10.40 -3.17
CA LYS A 54 17.00 10.98 -3.37
C LYS A 54 16.31 10.48 -4.65
N GLU A 55 17.09 10.23 -5.70
CA GLU A 55 16.56 9.70 -6.97
C GLU A 55 16.08 8.26 -6.81
N VAL A 56 16.89 7.40 -6.19
CA VAL A 56 16.54 5.99 -5.93
C VAL A 56 15.36 5.91 -4.97
N TYR A 57 15.36 6.73 -3.92
CA TYR A 57 14.23 6.83 -2.99
C TYR A 57 12.95 7.24 -3.73
N SER A 58 13.01 8.22 -4.65
CA SER A 58 11.83 8.63 -5.43
C SER A 58 11.32 7.51 -6.34
N ILE A 59 12.22 6.73 -6.96
CA ILE A 59 11.82 5.59 -7.81
C ILE A 59 11.14 4.49 -6.98
N LEU A 60 11.65 4.20 -5.78
CA LEU A 60 11.12 3.15 -4.91
C LEU A 60 9.88 3.57 -4.13
N ALA A 61 9.91 4.72 -3.46
CA ALA A 61 8.80 5.23 -2.66
C ALA A 61 7.69 5.81 -3.54
N THR A 62 7.99 6.82 -4.36
CA THR A 62 6.96 7.46 -5.21
C THR A 62 6.54 6.56 -6.37
N GLY A 63 7.50 5.85 -6.99
CA GLY A 63 7.21 4.91 -8.08
C GLY A 63 6.58 3.62 -7.56
N PHE A 64 7.41 2.69 -7.07
CA PHE A 64 6.93 1.34 -6.70
C PHE A 64 5.86 1.36 -5.59
N CYS A 65 6.11 2.01 -4.45
CA CYS A 65 5.13 2.06 -3.37
C CYS A 65 3.89 2.88 -3.75
N GLY A 66 4.04 3.93 -4.56
CA GLY A 66 2.93 4.68 -5.12
C GLY A 66 2.02 3.85 -6.05
N GLY A 67 2.59 2.95 -6.85
CA GLY A 67 1.81 2.01 -7.67
C GLY A 67 1.21 0.85 -6.87
N LEU A 68 1.94 0.37 -5.86
CA LEU A 68 1.55 -0.73 -4.98
C LEU A 68 0.40 -0.35 -4.04
N THR A 69 0.39 0.87 -3.50
CA THR A 69 -0.68 1.34 -2.61
C THR A 69 -1.83 1.96 -3.41
N THR A 70 -3.02 2.07 -2.79
CA THR A 70 -4.18 2.71 -3.41
C THR A 70 -5.13 3.27 -2.35
N PHE A 71 -5.41 4.57 -2.45
CA PHE A 71 -6.42 5.25 -1.62
C PHE A 71 -7.81 5.19 -2.26
N SER A 72 -7.88 5.25 -3.59
CA SER A 72 -9.16 5.25 -4.32
C SER A 72 -9.90 3.92 -4.16
N THR A 73 -9.18 2.79 -4.29
CA THR A 73 -9.77 1.46 -4.08
C THR A 73 -10.21 1.26 -2.63
N LEU A 74 -9.39 1.70 -1.67
CA LEU A 74 -9.73 1.65 -0.25
C LEU A 74 -11.06 2.38 0.04
N ASN A 75 -11.27 3.57 -0.53
CA ASN A 75 -12.51 4.32 -0.31
C ASN A 75 -13.75 3.67 -0.96
N ASP A 76 -13.61 3.12 -2.17
CA ASP A 76 -14.70 2.35 -2.81
C ASP A 76 -15.05 1.11 -1.96
N GLU A 77 -14.05 0.40 -1.42
CA GLU A 77 -14.27 -0.72 -0.51
C GLU A 77 -14.93 -0.30 0.81
N LEU A 78 -14.46 0.77 1.45
CA LEU A 78 -15.07 1.32 2.66
C LEU A 78 -16.53 1.73 2.43
N GLN A 79 -16.84 2.37 1.30
CA GLN A 79 -18.21 2.72 0.93
C GLN A 79 -19.10 1.46 0.85
N ARG A 80 -18.63 0.39 0.23
CA ARG A 80 -19.38 -0.88 0.10
C ARG A 80 -19.61 -1.56 1.45
N LEU A 81 -18.68 -1.39 2.39
CA LEU A 81 -18.76 -1.98 3.73
C LEU A 81 -19.69 -1.20 4.70
N LEU A 82 -20.22 -0.03 4.32
CA LEU A 82 -21.09 0.78 5.19
C LEU A 82 -22.34 0.04 5.71
N SER A 83 -22.80 -0.98 4.97
CA SER A 83 -23.92 -1.83 5.38
C SER A 83 -23.60 -2.73 6.58
N ASP A 84 -22.33 -3.06 6.80
CA ASP A 84 -21.83 -3.80 7.97
C ASP A 84 -20.84 -2.93 8.76
N LYS A 85 -21.38 -2.16 9.71
CA LYS A 85 -20.60 -1.22 10.52
C LYS A 85 -19.42 -1.87 11.23
N LYS A 86 -19.57 -3.12 11.68
CA LYS A 86 -18.49 -3.82 12.41
C LYS A 86 -17.31 -4.08 11.49
N VAL A 87 -17.57 -4.57 10.27
CA VAL A 87 -16.55 -4.82 9.26
C VAL A 87 -15.98 -3.52 8.71
N PHE A 88 -16.80 -2.50 8.54
CA PHE A 88 -16.36 -1.16 8.15
C PHE A 88 -15.32 -0.59 9.12
N TYR A 89 -15.65 -0.52 10.42
CA TYR A 89 -14.75 0.07 11.41
C TYR A 89 -13.49 -0.76 11.62
N SER A 90 -13.57 -2.10 11.52
CA SER A 90 -12.37 -2.93 11.61
C SER A 90 -11.45 -2.72 10.40
N TYR A 91 -11.98 -2.66 9.18
CA TYR A 91 -11.20 -2.40 7.99
C TYR A 91 -10.55 -1.01 8.01
N LEU A 92 -11.31 -0.01 8.42
CA LEU A 92 -10.84 1.36 8.61
C LEU A 92 -9.69 1.42 9.64
N ALA A 93 -9.85 0.78 10.80
CA ALA A 93 -8.80 0.75 11.81
C ALA A 93 -7.54 0.02 11.29
N LEU A 94 -7.71 -1.14 10.66
CA LEU A 94 -6.60 -1.94 10.15
C LEU A 94 -5.80 -1.21 9.07
N THR A 95 -6.47 -0.50 8.15
CA THR A 95 -5.73 0.19 7.07
C THR A 95 -4.98 1.42 7.59
N TYR A 96 -5.60 2.26 8.42
CA TYR A 96 -4.98 3.51 8.88
C TYR A 96 -3.98 3.26 10.03
N LEU A 97 -4.39 2.55 11.09
CA LEU A 97 -3.49 2.24 12.21
C LEU A 97 -2.43 1.24 11.78
N GLY A 98 -2.81 0.21 11.02
CA GLY A 98 -1.85 -0.74 10.50
C GLY A 98 -0.83 -0.08 9.56
N GLY A 99 -1.25 0.85 8.71
CA GLY A 99 -0.34 1.59 7.83
C GLY A 99 0.67 2.43 8.61
N LEU A 100 0.22 3.11 9.68
CA LEU A 100 1.10 3.84 10.60
C LEU A 100 2.09 2.90 11.31
N VAL A 101 1.62 1.78 11.86
CA VAL A 101 2.50 0.80 12.50
C VAL A 101 3.50 0.23 11.49
N ALA A 102 3.06 -0.09 10.28
CA ALA A 102 3.90 -0.66 9.24
C ALA A 102 5.04 0.29 8.85
N ILE A 103 4.78 1.59 8.64
CA ILE A 103 5.85 2.54 8.33
C ILE A 103 6.85 2.68 9.49
N PHE A 104 6.39 2.73 10.74
CA PHE A 104 7.30 2.78 11.90
C PHE A 104 8.15 1.52 12.04
N LEU A 105 7.56 0.33 11.82
CA LEU A 105 8.32 -0.92 11.80
C LEU A 105 9.35 -0.94 10.68
N GLY A 106 9.00 -0.40 9.50
CA GLY A 106 9.94 -0.23 8.40
C GLY A 106 11.10 0.69 8.76
N ILE A 107 10.84 1.80 9.45
CA ILE A 107 11.90 2.71 9.93
C ILE A 107 12.76 2.05 11.02
N LEU A 108 12.19 1.20 11.88
CA LEU A 108 12.94 0.58 12.96
C LEU A 108 13.94 -0.48 12.49
N LEU A 109 13.63 -1.14 11.36
CA LEU A 109 14.46 -2.16 10.72
C LEU A 109 15.45 -1.53 9.75
#